data_AF-A0A497HJ44-F1
#
_entry.id   AF-A0A497HJ44-F1
#
_cell.length_a   1.000
_cell.length_b   1.000
_cell.length_c   1.000
_cell.angle_alpha   90.00
_cell.angle_beta   90.00
_cell.angle_gamma   90.00
#
_symmetry.space_group_name_H-M   'P 1'
#
loop_
_entity.id
_entity.type
_entity.pdbx_description
1 polymer ?
#
loop_
_entity_poly.entity_id
_entity_poly.type
_entity_poly.pdbx_seq_one_letter_code
_entity_poly.pdbx_strand_id
1 'polypeptide(L)'
;MHDLIDHLRKMGEDRVIDIFKVKRTSPDLFDRVLRLFYVKRQPLSIKEICEDLDADYPVTHNIITKLVHIGMLSLDEGSKTGNQFTLSQEGIDFYLNYSTIELDNKIIDAISKKHSVTILKLLNNKKYSWTDLRKDMRVGESSMKSVIDDLSNLGLIDKAQGEYSLSEDGVSVLDALNSLSEIKFTPAFEVQIKMLAENSQIYKIIEEIEGVIKKKQVRQTDHYFTPNTSVKGKSYLRLRSEVPLSGFSLRTLPEHSLTWTNITDRRKHDNLWIISRQKEEIDVRYPAIIFYLDFLGARIHKKIVKKRVQMEISDKQVTLNIDEIEEPKKAGIFIEIKTSAWNDDEARNKIAVIQEIIKDIVMDNLTSIDQTYYELT
;
A
#
# COMPACT_ATOMS: atom_id res chain seq x y z
N MET A 1 -19.38 2.90 14.05
CA MET A 1 -19.12 1.76 13.14
C MET A 1 -18.13 2.13 12.04
N HIS A 2 -18.09 3.39 11.56
CA HIS A 2 -17.07 3.88 10.63
C HIS A 2 -15.64 3.87 11.22
N ASP A 3 -15.46 4.26 12.49
CA ASP A 3 -14.14 4.24 13.17
C ASP A 3 -13.55 2.84 13.38
N LEU A 4 -14.40 1.79 13.43
CA LEU A 4 -13.93 0.41 13.64
C LEU A 4 -13.28 -0.17 12.38
N ILE A 5 -13.63 0.34 11.19
CA ILE A 5 -13.09 -0.10 9.90
C ILE A 5 -11.77 0.62 9.60
N ASP A 6 -11.60 1.87 10.04
CA ASP A 6 -10.34 2.61 9.83
C ASP A 6 -9.16 2.03 10.64
N HIS A 7 -9.42 1.35 11.75
CA HIS A 7 -8.38 0.61 12.49
C HIS A 7 -7.86 -0.64 11.76
N LEU A 8 -8.64 -1.23 10.84
CA LEU A 8 -8.20 -2.37 10.02
C LEU A 8 -7.37 -1.95 8.81
N ARG A 9 -7.24 -0.64 8.56
CA ARG A 9 -6.57 -0.06 7.38
C ARG A 9 -5.20 0.53 7.71
N LYS A 10 -4.76 0.40 8.96
CA LYS A 10 -3.44 0.82 9.42
C LYS A 10 -2.68 -0.35 10.05
N MET A 11 -1.35 -0.23 10.10
CA MET A 11 -0.48 -1.26 10.66
C MET A 11 -0.86 -1.64 12.09
N GLY A 12 -1.05 -0.64 12.95
CA GLY A 12 -1.30 -0.82 14.38
C GLY A 12 -0.05 -1.24 15.16
N GLU A 13 -0.03 -0.89 16.45
CA GLU A 13 1.12 -1.09 17.32
C GLU A 13 1.51 -2.56 17.50
N ASP A 14 0.53 -3.43 17.79
CA ASP A 14 0.80 -4.85 18.03
C ASP A 14 1.50 -5.49 16.84
N ARG A 15 1.14 -5.07 15.62
CA ARG A 15 1.72 -5.58 14.39
C ARG A 15 3.16 -5.09 14.17
N VAL A 16 3.44 -3.82 14.45
CA VAL A 16 4.82 -3.29 14.45
C VAL A 16 5.69 -4.08 15.44
N ILE A 17 5.15 -4.35 16.63
CA ILE A 17 5.87 -5.12 17.66
C ILE A 17 6.10 -6.57 17.23
N ASP A 18 5.14 -7.21 16.55
CA ASP A 18 5.35 -8.55 16.00
C ASP A 18 6.42 -8.56 14.89
N ILE A 19 6.45 -7.54 14.02
CA ILE A 19 7.53 -7.37 13.03
C ILE A 19 8.89 -7.23 13.74
N PHE A 20 8.97 -6.40 14.78
CA PHE A 20 10.20 -6.20 15.55
C PHE A 20 10.64 -7.46 16.29
N LYS A 21 9.71 -8.30 16.78
CA LYS A 21 10.04 -9.63 17.31
C LYS A 21 10.65 -10.54 16.25
N VAL A 22 10.23 -10.47 14.98
CA VAL A 22 10.87 -11.20 13.89
C VAL A 22 12.29 -10.68 13.66
N LYS A 23 12.44 -9.36 13.49
CA LYS A 23 13.75 -8.72 13.29
C LYS A 23 14.73 -9.08 14.39
N ARG A 24 14.30 -9.02 15.65
CA ARG A 24 15.09 -9.37 16.84
C ARG A 24 15.75 -10.75 16.76
N THR A 25 15.13 -11.72 16.07
CA THR A 25 15.72 -13.06 15.95
C THR A 25 16.91 -13.13 14.99
N SER A 26 17.00 -12.22 14.02
CA SER A 26 18.09 -12.15 13.04
C SER A 26 18.14 -10.76 12.41
N PRO A 27 18.66 -9.74 13.12
CA PRO A 27 18.45 -8.34 12.75
C PRO A 27 18.98 -7.96 11.37
N ASP A 28 20.21 -8.37 11.06
CA ASP A 28 20.86 -8.04 9.80
C ASP A 28 20.22 -8.80 8.62
N LEU A 29 19.85 -10.07 8.84
CA LEU A 29 19.23 -10.88 7.79
C LEU A 29 17.81 -10.39 7.48
N PHE A 30 17.05 -9.94 8.50
CA PHE A 30 15.72 -9.35 8.30
C PHE A 30 15.76 -8.16 7.33
N ASP A 31 16.67 -7.21 7.55
CA ASP A 31 16.79 -6.01 6.69
C ASP A 31 17.20 -6.39 5.28
N ARG A 32 18.16 -7.31 5.15
CA ARG A 32 18.66 -7.79 3.86
C ARG A 32 17.58 -8.53 3.09
N VAL A 33 16.75 -9.34 3.75
CA VAL A 33 15.62 -10.05 3.14
C VAL A 33 14.57 -9.07 2.63
N LEU A 34 14.11 -8.12 3.45
CA LEU A 34 13.11 -7.14 3.01
C LEU A 34 13.63 -6.28 1.86
N ARG A 35 14.89 -5.81 1.97
CA ARG A 35 15.55 -5.07 0.90
C ARG A 35 15.67 -5.88 -0.38
N LEU A 36 16.01 -7.18 -0.29
CA LEU A 36 16.11 -8.06 -1.46
C LEU A 36 14.77 -8.14 -2.18
N PHE A 37 13.67 -8.42 -1.48
CA PHE A 37 12.34 -8.48 -2.09
C PHE A 37 11.91 -7.15 -2.68
N TYR A 38 12.16 -6.05 -1.95
CA TYR A 38 11.83 -4.70 -2.42
C TYR A 38 12.62 -4.30 -3.67
N VAL A 39 13.89 -4.68 -3.79
CA VAL A 39 14.71 -4.35 -4.96
C VAL A 39 14.40 -5.27 -6.13
N LYS A 40 14.28 -6.58 -5.89
CA LYS A 40 14.12 -7.59 -6.96
C LYS A 40 12.72 -7.59 -7.57
N ARG A 41 11.67 -7.27 -6.79
CA ARG A 41 10.26 -7.19 -7.25
C ARG A 41 9.77 -8.40 -8.04
N GLN A 42 10.29 -9.58 -7.72
CA GLN A 42 9.94 -10.84 -8.37
C GLN A 42 9.78 -11.94 -7.32
N PRO A 43 9.04 -13.02 -7.63
CA PRO A 43 8.96 -14.18 -6.77
C PRO A 43 10.35 -14.80 -6.55
N LEU A 44 10.70 -15.07 -5.29
CA LEU A 44 11.96 -15.72 -4.91
C LEU A 44 11.68 -16.95 -4.03
N SER A 45 12.36 -18.05 -4.31
CA SER A 45 12.41 -19.21 -3.42
C SER A 45 13.42 -19.01 -2.29
N ILE A 46 13.30 -19.77 -1.20
CA ILE A 46 14.24 -19.71 -0.07
C ILE A 46 15.68 -19.99 -0.55
N LYS A 47 15.86 -20.92 -1.50
CA LYS A 47 17.18 -21.23 -2.06
C LYS A 47 17.80 -20.02 -2.77
N GLU A 48 17.04 -19.34 -3.62
CA GLU A 48 17.50 -18.12 -4.31
C GLU A 48 17.83 -17.00 -3.31
N ILE A 49 17.05 -16.87 -2.23
CA ILE A 49 17.31 -15.90 -1.16
C ILE A 49 18.62 -16.23 -0.43
N CYS A 50 18.85 -17.50 -0.09
CA CYS A 50 20.10 -17.95 0.52
C CYS A 50 21.31 -17.68 -0.38
N GLU A 51 21.18 -17.93 -1.69
CA GLU A 51 22.23 -17.67 -2.68
C GLU A 51 22.51 -16.16 -2.84
N ASP A 52 21.47 -15.34 -2.99
CA ASP A 52 21.61 -13.87 -3.14
C ASP A 52 22.15 -13.20 -1.87
N LEU A 53 21.88 -13.75 -0.68
CA LEU A 53 22.26 -13.18 0.61
C LEU A 53 23.43 -13.90 1.29
N ASP A 54 24.00 -14.94 0.70
CA ASP A 54 25.01 -15.79 1.36
C ASP A 54 24.59 -16.15 2.80
N ALA A 55 23.38 -16.70 2.93
CA ALA A 55 22.70 -16.90 4.20
C ALA A 55 22.32 -18.36 4.45
N ASP A 56 22.36 -18.78 5.72
CA ASP A 56 21.98 -20.13 6.13
C ASP A 56 20.50 -20.44 5.87
N TYR A 57 20.22 -21.64 5.35
CA TYR A 57 18.88 -22.05 4.94
C TYR A 57 17.91 -22.14 6.13
N PRO A 58 18.19 -22.88 7.22
CA PRO A 58 17.33 -22.90 8.40
C PRO A 58 16.96 -21.51 8.94
N VAL A 59 17.93 -20.59 9.07
CA VAL A 59 17.66 -19.23 9.56
C VAL A 59 16.80 -18.45 8.57
N THR A 60 17.13 -18.51 7.28
CA THR A 60 16.37 -17.83 6.22
C THR A 60 14.93 -18.35 6.16
N HIS A 61 14.74 -19.67 6.16
CA HIS A 61 13.43 -20.30 6.18
C HIS A 61 12.59 -19.80 7.36
N ASN A 62 13.16 -19.78 8.57
CA ASN A 62 12.46 -19.31 9.77
C ASN A 62 12.00 -17.85 9.65
N ILE A 63 12.84 -16.95 9.11
CA ILE A 63 12.46 -15.55 8.88
C ILE A 63 11.33 -15.47 7.85
N ILE A 64 11.47 -16.15 6.71
CA ILE A 64 10.45 -16.14 5.66
C ILE A 64 9.11 -16.65 6.17
N THR A 65 9.09 -17.77 6.90
CA THR A 65 7.86 -18.31 7.50
C THR A 65 7.19 -17.28 8.43
N LYS A 66 7.96 -16.61 9.29
CA LYS A 66 7.43 -15.58 10.18
C LYS A 66 6.91 -14.36 9.42
N LEU A 67 7.63 -13.91 8.39
CA LEU A 67 7.21 -12.78 7.55
C LEU A 67 5.92 -13.09 6.78
N VAL A 68 5.74 -14.32 6.32
CA VAL A 68 4.48 -14.79 5.72
C VAL A 68 3.36 -14.79 6.76
N HIS A 69 3.61 -15.32 7.95
CA HIS A 69 2.61 -15.38 9.02
C HIS A 69 2.08 -14.00 9.43
N ILE A 70 2.95 -12.99 9.48
CA ILE A 70 2.57 -11.61 9.81
C ILE A 70 2.11 -10.80 8.58
N GLY A 71 1.96 -11.44 7.40
CA GLY A 71 1.42 -10.83 6.18
C GLY A 71 2.36 -9.92 5.40
N MET A 72 3.66 -9.85 5.75
CA MET A 72 4.65 -9.04 5.01
C MET A 72 5.06 -9.68 3.69
N LEU A 73 5.03 -11.01 3.62
CA LEU A 73 5.26 -11.78 2.39
C LEU A 73 4.00 -12.57 2.02
N SER A 74 3.79 -12.75 0.73
CA SER A 74 2.76 -13.62 0.17
C SER A 74 3.39 -14.76 -0.62
N LEU A 75 2.74 -15.93 -0.62
CA LEU A 75 3.08 -17.02 -1.53
C LEU A 75 2.66 -16.65 -2.96
N ASP A 76 3.53 -16.93 -3.93
CA ASP A 76 3.19 -16.79 -5.35
C ASP A 76 2.51 -18.08 -5.84
N GLU A 77 1.18 -18.06 -5.91
CA GLU A 77 0.35 -19.17 -6.40
C GLU A 77 0.61 -19.50 -7.87
N GLY A 78 1.18 -18.55 -8.63
CA GLY A 78 1.58 -18.77 -10.02
C GLY A 78 2.88 -19.57 -10.20
N SER A 79 3.63 -19.82 -9.12
CA SER A 79 4.90 -20.54 -9.19
C SER A 79 4.68 -22.04 -9.40
N LYS A 80 5.38 -22.64 -10.37
CA LYS A 80 5.29 -24.08 -10.67
C LYS A 80 5.64 -24.98 -9.48
N THR A 81 6.38 -24.46 -8.51
CA THR A 81 6.88 -25.20 -7.34
C THR A 81 6.13 -24.88 -6.05
N GLY A 82 5.21 -23.90 -6.04
CA GLY A 82 4.46 -23.48 -4.84
C GLY A 82 5.30 -22.90 -3.70
N ASN A 83 6.59 -22.66 -3.92
CA ASN A 83 7.58 -22.33 -2.89
C ASN A 83 8.29 -21.00 -3.15
N GLN A 84 7.66 -20.09 -3.90
CA GLN A 84 8.18 -18.74 -4.13
C GLN A 84 7.35 -17.70 -3.38
N PHE A 85 8.03 -16.66 -2.94
CA PHE A 85 7.47 -15.62 -2.09
C PHE A 85 7.64 -14.26 -2.77
N THR A 86 6.74 -13.33 -2.49
CA THR A 86 6.84 -11.92 -2.89
C THR A 86 6.53 -11.01 -1.73
N LEU A 87 7.02 -9.77 -1.75
CA LEU A 87 6.59 -8.75 -0.80
C LEU A 87 5.09 -8.47 -0.98
N SER A 88 4.28 -8.56 0.07
CA SER A 88 2.86 -8.19 -0.02
C SER A 88 2.72 -6.67 -0.18
N GLN A 89 1.50 -6.17 -0.45
CA GLN A 89 1.26 -4.72 -0.43
C GLN A 89 1.58 -4.13 0.95
N GLU A 90 1.17 -4.79 2.02
CA GLU A 90 1.47 -4.36 3.39
C GLU A 90 2.98 -4.37 3.67
N GLY A 91 3.71 -5.35 3.14
CA GLY A 91 5.16 -5.42 3.23
C GLY A 91 5.87 -4.29 2.50
N ILE A 92 5.35 -3.87 1.34
CA ILE A 92 5.84 -2.70 0.59
C ILE A 92 5.61 -1.43 1.41
N ASP A 93 4.38 -1.22 1.87
CA ASP A 93 4.01 -0.02 2.64
C ASP A 93 4.84 0.08 3.92
N PHE A 94 5.05 -1.05 4.63
CA PHE A 94 5.92 -1.09 5.80
C PHE A 94 7.37 -0.76 5.45
N TYR A 95 7.96 -1.45 4.46
CA TYR A 95 9.36 -1.27 4.10
C TYR A 95 9.69 0.18 3.73
N LEU A 96 8.82 0.85 2.96
CA LEU A 96 9.00 2.25 2.57
C LEU A 96 9.17 3.17 3.77
N ASN A 97 8.30 3.02 4.77
CA ASN A 97 8.33 3.85 5.99
C ASN A 97 9.42 3.40 6.97
N TYR A 98 9.64 2.09 7.10
CA TYR A 98 10.67 1.55 7.97
C TYR A 98 12.09 1.91 7.50
N SER A 99 12.34 1.90 6.19
CA SER A 99 13.66 2.20 5.62
C SER A 99 14.15 3.63 5.87
N THR A 100 13.26 4.54 6.31
CA THR A 100 13.61 5.92 6.69
C THR A 100 13.83 6.09 8.19
N ILE A 101 13.65 5.04 8.99
CA ILE A 101 13.77 5.06 10.45
C ILE A 101 15.06 4.36 10.86
N GLU A 102 15.89 5.07 11.62
CA GLU A 102 17.09 4.49 12.23
C GLU A 102 16.80 4.08 13.67
N LEU A 103 16.70 2.78 13.92
CA LEU A 103 16.56 2.22 15.27
C LEU A 103 17.64 1.17 15.51
N ASP A 104 18.39 1.33 16.60
CA ASP A 104 19.40 0.37 17.01
C ASP A 104 18.78 -0.99 17.37
N ASN A 105 19.47 -2.08 17.04
CA ASN A 105 18.97 -3.43 17.28
C ASN A 105 18.74 -3.75 18.76
N LYS A 106 19.50 -3.14 19.69
CA LYS A 106 19.29 -3.30 21.14
C LYS A 106 18.03 -2.56 21.58
N ILE A 107 17.74 -1.40 20.99
CA ILE A 107 16.47 -0.69 21.22
C ILE A 107 15.32 -1.57 20.72
N ILE A 108 15.42 -2.14 19.53
CA ILE A 108 14.40 -3.05 18.97
C ILE A 108 14.19 -4.27 19.87
N ASP A 109 15.25 -4.89 20.39
CA ASP A 109 15.12 -5.98 21.37
C ASP A 109 14.39 -5.53 22.63
N ALA A 110 14.75 -4.37 23.18
CA ALA A 110 14.14 -3.84 24.39
C ALA A 110 12.66 -3.50 24.21
N ILE A 111 12.27 -2.81 23.14
CA ILE A 111 10.86 -2.45 22.87
C ILE A 111 10.00 -3.64 22.47
N SER A 112 10.60 -4.70 21.91
CA SER A 112 9.91 -5.96 21.59
C SER A 112 9.53 -6.78 22.83
N LYS A 113 10.12 -6.47 24.00
CA LYS A 113 9.76 -7.13 25.26
C LYS A 113 8.33 -6.74 25.65
N LYS A 114 7.64 -7.72 26.23
CA LYS A 114 6.29 -7.51 26.75
C LYS A 114 6.33 -6.33 27.74
N HIS A 115 5.37 -5.41 27.61
CA HIS A 115 5.17 -4.24 28.47
C HIS A 115 6.09 -3.02 28.24
N SER A 116 7.16 -3.13 27.43
CA SER A 116 8.08 -2.00 27.19
C SER A 116 7.38 -0.77 26.61
N VAL A 117 6.62 -0.95 25.53
CA VAL A 117 5.90 0.16 24.88
C VAL A 117 4.86 0.78 25.81
N THR A 118 4.15 -0.04 26.60
CA THR A 118 3.19 0.47 27.59
C THR A 118 3.89 1.33 28.64
N ILE A 119 5.06 0.92 29.13
CA ILE A 119 5.85 1.71 30.09
C ILE A 119 6.29 3.02 29.46
N LEU A 120 6.85 3.00 28.23
CA LEU A 120 7.25 4.22 27.53
C LEU A 120 6.07 5.19 27.36
N LYS A 121 4.89 4.69 26.98
CA LYS A 121 3.66 5.50 26.86
C LYS A 121 3.21 6.11 28.19
N LEU A 122 3.28 5.37 29.29
CA LEU A 122 2.95 5.92 30.62
C LEU A 122 3.90 7.05 30.97
N LEU A 123 5.21 6.80 30.82
CA LEU A 123 6.25 7.77 31.16
C LEU A 123 6.29 9.00 30.24
N ASN A 124 5.74 8.90 29.02
CA ASN A 124 5.57 10.05 28.12
C ASN A 124 4.58 11.08 28.68
N ASN A 125 3.59 10.64 29.47
CA ASN A 125 2.53 11.52 29.96
C ASN A 125 2.95 12.29 31.22
N LYS A 126 3.76 11.67 32.09
CA LYS A 126 4.23 12.25 33.35
C LYS A 126 5.34 11.40 33.96
N LYS A 127 5.94 11.91 35.02
CA LYS A 127 6.85 11.15 35.88
C LYS A 127 6.09 10.16 36.75
N TYR A 128 6.72 9.02 37.03
CA TYR A 128 6.14 7.97 37.86
C TYR A 128 7.12 7.50 38.94
N SER A 129 6.65 7.37 40.18
CA SER A 129 7.36 6.57 41.17
C SER A 129 7.29 5.07 40.81
N TRP A 130 8.19 4.25 41.36
CA TRP A 130 8.13 2.79 41.20
C TRP A 130 6.78 2.21 41.63
N THR A 131 6.25 2.67 42.75
CA THR A 131 5.00 2.19 43.33
C THR A 131 3.81 2.51 42.42
N ASP A 132 3.76 3.72 41.85
CA ASP A 132 2.68 4.15 40.96
C ASP A 132 2.74 3.40 39.63
N LEU A 133 3.94 3.27 39.05
CA LEU A 133 4.12 2.56 37.78
C LEU A 133 3.68 1.09 37.90
N ARG A 134 4.06 0.43 39.00
CA ARG A 134 3.64 -0.95 39.30
C ARG A 134 2.13 -1.09 39.44
N LYS A 135 1.50 -0.14 40.14
CA LYS A 135 0.04 -0.11 40.35
C LYS A 135 -0.70 -0.05 39.01
N ASP A 136 -0.21 0.75 38.08
CA ASP A 136 -0.85 0.95 36.78
C ASP A 136 -0.64 -0.22 35.82
N MET A 137 0.53 -0.87 35.85
CA MET A 137 0.89 -1.91 34.88
C MET A 137 0.28 -3.29 35.14
N ARG A 138 -0.13 -3.60 36.38
CA ARG A 138 -0.67 -4.93 36.77
C ARG A 138 0.23 -6.12 36.35
N VAL A 139 1.56 -5.96 36.38
CA VAL A 139 2.56 -7.00 36.04
C VAL A 139 3.33 -7.45 37.28
N GLY A 140 3.87 -8.67 37.24
CA GLY A 140 4.81 -9.16 38.25
C GLY A 140 6.07 -8.30 38.38
N GLU A 141 6.53 -8.11 39.62
CA GLU A 141 7.59 -7.18 39.98
C GLU A 141 8.92 -7.42 39.26
N SER A 142 9.35 -8.68 39.22
CA SER A 142 10.62 -9.07 38.59
C SER A 142 10.64 -8.81 37.08
N SER A 143 9.52 -9.06 36.40
CA SER A 143 9.40 -8.82 34.95
C SER A 143 9.40 -7.34 34.62
N MET A 144 8.70 -6.53 35.42
CA MET A 144 8.70 -5.07 35.26
C MET A 144 10.08 -4.47 35.50
N LYS A 145 10.77 -4.92 36.55
CA LYS A 145 12.11 -4.42 36.89
C LYS A 145 13.10 -4.66 35.76
N SER A 146 13.12 -5.88 35.21
CA SER A 146 13.98 -6.22 34.07
C SER A 146 13.75 -5.28 32.88
N VAL A 147 12.49 -4.98 32.53
CA VAL A 147 12.18 -4.09 31.41
C VAL A 147 12.65 -2.67 31.69
N ILE A 148 12.43 -2.15 32.90
CA ILE A 148 12.87 -0.78 33.26
C ILE A 148 14.39 -0.68 33.27
N ASP A 149 15.08 -1.69 33.80
CA ASP A 149 16.54 -1.73 33.81
C ASP A 149 17.08 -1.73 32.37
N ASP A 150 16.50 -2.53 31.47
CA ASP A 150 16.88 -2.57 30.05
C ASP A 150 16.66 -1.22 29.36
N LEU A 151 15.49 -0.60 29.54
CA LEU A 151 15.15 0.68 28.95
C LEU A 151 16.03 1.82 29.50
N SER A 152 16.35 1.79 30.80
CA SER A 152 17.24 2.77 31.44
C SER A 152 18.68 2.61 30.96
N ASN A 153 19.17 1.37 30.82
CA ASN A 153 20.52 1.08 30.33
C ASN A 153 20.73 1.54 28.88
N LEU A 154 19.65 1.58 28.08
CA LEU A 154 19.65 2.11 26.72
C LEU A 154 19.38 3.61 26.66
N GLY A 155 19.28 4.30 27.80
CA GLY A 155 19.05 5.74 27.85
C GLY A 155 17.64 6.17 27.42
N LEU A 156 16.67 5.25 27.34
CA LEU A 156 15.29 5.55 26.93
C LEU A 156 14.43 6.08 28.08
N ILE A 157 14.86 5.83 29.33
CA ILE A 157 14.19 6.26 30.54
C ILE A 157 15.23 6.84 31.49
N ASP A 158 14.91 8.00 32.06
CA ASP A 158 15.68 8.63 33.11
C ASP A 158 15.12 8.29 34.48
N LYS A 159 15.99 8.20 35.48
CA LYS A 159 15.61 8.05 36.89
C LYS A 159 16.21 9.18 37.72
N ALA A 160 15.35 10.04 38.26
CA ALA A 160 15.75 11.15 39.12
C ALA A 160 14.88 11.18 40.38
N GLN A 161 15.50 11.35 41.55
CA GLN A 161 14.80 11.49 42.83
C GLN A 161 13.78 10.38 43.15
N GLY A 162 13.99 9.16 42.63
CA GLY A 162 13.10 8.01 42.84
C GLY A 162 11.93 7.92 41.85
N GLU A 163 11.83 8.85 40.91
CA GLU A 163 10.86 8.85 39.83
C GLU A 163 11.51 8.49 38.49
N TYR A 164 10.73 7.88 37.61
CA TYR A 164 11.07 7.56 36.23
C TYR A 164 10.39 8.55 35.29
N SER A 165 11.08 8.94 34.22
CA SER A 165 10.54 9.76 33.13
C SER A 165 11.10 9.31 31.79
N LEU A 166 10.38 9.60 30.71
CA LEU A 166 10.86 9.33 29.36
C LEU A 166 12.00 10.32 29.02
N SER A 167 13.09 9.83 28.43
CA SER A 167 14.18 10.68 27.92
C SER A 167 13.86 11.20 26.51
N GLU A 168 14.70 12.08 25.95
CA GLU A 168 14.57 12.53 24.55
C GLU A 168 14.70 11.37 23.55
N ASP A 169 15.62 10.44 23.80
CA ASP A 169 15.77 9.22 22.99
C ASP A 169 14.53 8.32 23.13
N GLY A 170 13.98 8.20 24.34
CA GLY A 170 12.73 7.47 24.58
C GLY A 170 11.54 8.07 23.83
N VAL A 171 11.42 9.39 23.78
CA VAL A 171 10.41 10.11 22.99
C VAL A 171 10.61 9.81 21.50
N SER A 172 11.83 9.91 21.00
CA SER A 172 12.15 9.65 19.58
C SER A 172 11.80 8.22 19.16
N VAL A 173 12.08 7.23 20.02
CA VAL A 173 11.69 5.83 19.79
C VAL A 173 10.17 5.66 19.79
N LEU A 174 9.45 6.33 20.69
CA LEU A 174 7.99 6.28 20.74
C LEU A 174 7.37 6.94 19.50
N ASP A 175 7.92 8.04 19.03
CA ASP A 175 7.50 8.72 17.80
C ASP A 175 7.74 7.84 16.57
N ALA A 176 8.88 7.16 16.49
CA ALA A 176 9.16 6.19 15.44
C ALA A 176 8.12 5.04 15.46
N LEU A 177 7.83 4.47 16.63
CA LEU A 177 6.81 3.43 16.79
C LEU A 177 5.41 3.92 16.38
N ASN A 178 5.03 5.12 16.79
CA ASN A 178 3.76 5.73 16.43
C ASN A 178 3.67 5.95 14.91
N SER A 179 4.75 6.45 14.29
CA SER A 179 4.79 6.67 12.84
C SER A 179 4.59 5.37 12.06
N LEU A 180 5.21 4.26 12.49
CA LEU A 180 5.02 2.94 11.89
C LEU A 180 3.62 2.38 12.15
N SER A 181 3.06 2.63 13.33
CA SER A 181 1.73 2.13 13.72
C SER A 181 0.61 2.82 12.94
N GLU A 182 0.82 4.08 12.53
CA GLU A 182 -0.13 4.88 11.75
C GLU A 182 0.05 4.75 10.23
N ILE A 183 0.95 3.87 9.76
CA ILE A 183 1.07 3.55 8.33
C ILE A 183 -0.29 3.08 7.84
N LYS A 184 -0.86 3.80 6.87
CA LYS A 184 -2.08 3.41 6.17
C LYS A 184 -1.72 2.48 5.03
N PHE A 185 -2.38 1.34 4.97
CA PHE A 185 -2.15 0.39 3.90
C PHE A 185 -2.82 0.83 2.61
N THR A 186 -2.07 0.68 1.53
CA THR A 186 -2.58 0.74 0.17
C THR A 186 -3.47 -0.50 -0.05
N PRO A 187 -4.70 -0.35 -0.55
CA PRO A 187 -5.55 -1.50 -0.86
C PRO A 187 -4.90 -2.41 -1.91
N ALA A 188 -4.82 -3.70 -1.60
CA ALA A 188 -4.22 -4.70 -2.49
C ALA A 188 -5.15 -5.16 -3.61
N PHE A 189 -6.45 -4.87 -3.53
CA PHE A 189 -7.44 -5.30 -4.51
C PHE A 189 -8.09 -4.10 -5.19
N GLU A 190 -8.35 -4.24 -6.48
CA GLU A 190 -9.20 -3.34 -7.27
C GLU A 190 -10.34 -4.16 -7.88
N VAL A 191 -11.57 -3.79 -7.57
CA VAL A 191 -12.76 -4.32 -8.23
C VAL A 191 -13.15 -3.34 -9.30
N GLN A 192 -13.26 -3.81 -10.54
CA GLN A 192 -13.61 -2.94 -11.65
C GLN A 192 -14.43 -3.64 -12.73
N ILE A 193 -15.23 -2.84 -13.42
CA ILE A 193 -15.83 -3.18 -14.70
C ILE A 193 -15.51 -2.08 -15.70
N LYS A 194 -15.33 -2.47 -16.97
CA LYS A 194 -15.19 -1.56 -18.07
C LYS A 194 -16.19 -1.89 -19.15
N MET A 195 -16.85 -0.87 -19.68
CA MET A 195 -17.90 -1.01 -20.67
C MET A 195 -17.68 -0.01 -21.81
N LEU A 196 -18.07 -0.39 -23.03
CA LEU A 196 -18.17 0.50 -24.17
C LEU A 196 -19.59 1.05 -24.27
N ALA A 197 -19.71 2.35 -24.49
CA ALA A 197 -20.96 3.05 -24.69
C ALA A 197 -20.92 3.96 -25.91
N GLU A 198 -22.10 4.28 -26.44
CA GLU A 198 -22.27 5.27 -27.50
C GLU A 198 -22.28 6.70 -26.95
N ASN A 199 -21.83 7.67 -27.75
CA ASN A 199 -21.73 9.07 -27.34
C ASN A 199 -23.06 9.68 -26.85
N SER A 200 -24.18 9.25 -27.44
CA SER A 200 -25.53 9.74 -27.14
C SER A 200 -25.96 9.45 -25.69
N GLN A 201 -25.35 8.47 -25.04
CA GLN A 201 -25.80 7.97 -23.74
C GLN A 201 -25.11 8.66 -22.55
N ILE A 202 -23.99 9.35 -22.79
CA ILE A 202 -23.10 9.86 -21.73
C ILE A 202 -23.74 10.99 -20.92
N TYR A 203 -24.41 11.92 -21.60
CA TYR A 203 -25.06 13.05 -20.93
C TYR A 203 -26.07 12.56 -19.90
N LYS A 204 -26.82 11.51 -20.26
CA LYS A 204 -27.79 10.86 -19.38
C LYS A 204 -27.12 10.30 -18.11
N ILE A 205 -26.02 9.55 -18.25
CA ILE A 205 -25.28 9.02 -17.09
C ILE A 205 -24.80 10.15 -16.17
N ILE A 206 -24.24 11.21 -16.77
CA ILE A 206 -23.64 12.31 -16.02
C ILE A 206 -24.69 13.10 -15.23
N GLU A 207 -25.92 13.20 -15.73
CA GLU A 207 -27.01 13.95 -15.11
C GLU A 207 -27.83 13.11 -14.13
N GLU A 208 -28.05 11.83 -14.42
CA GLU A 208 -28.94 10.97 -13.64
C GLU A 208 -28.24 10.22 -12.49
N ILE A 209 -26.90 10.18 -12.47
CA ILE A 209 -26.20 9.46 -11.41
C ILE A 209 -26.25 10.22 -10.08
N GLU A 210 -26.94 9.64 -9.11
CA GLU A 210 -27.09 10.18 -7.77
C GLU A 210 -25.84 9.94 -6.89
N GLY A 211 -25.75 10.65 -5.76
CA GLY A 211 -24.70 10.43 -4.76
C GLY A 211 -23.30 10.96 -5.12
N VAL A 212 -23.16 11.69 -6.23
CA VAL A 212 -21.89 12.30 -6.65
C VAL A 212 -21.49 13.43 -5.69
N ILE A 213 -20.37 13.23 -5.00
CA ILE A 213 -19.80 14.24 -4.10
C ILE A 213 -18.70 15.08 -4.74
N LYS A 214 -18.09 14.57 -5.81
CA LYS A 214 -17.00 15.25 -6.50
C LYS A 214 -16.97 14.87 -7.96
N LYS A 215 -16.79 15.87 -8.82
CA LYS A 215 -16.72 15.73 -10.26
C LYS A 215 -15.49 16.49 -10.78
N LYS A 216 -14.64 15.81 -11.56
CA LYS A 216 -13.43 16.38 -12.18
C LYS A 216 -13.45 16.09 -13.68
N GLN A 217 -13.06 17.07 -14.49
CA GLN A 217 -12.81 16.89 -15.92
C GLN A 217 -11.34 17.15 -16.21
N VAL A 218 -10.65 16.15 -16.76
CA VAL A 218 -9.21 16.22 -17.03
C VAL A 218 -8.87 15.63 -18.39
N ARG A 219 -7.78 16.12 -18.97
CA ARG A 219 -7.04 15.41 -20.00
C ARG A 219 -5.89 14.66 -19.34
N GLN A 220 -5.90 13.33 -19.45
CA GLN A 220 -4.87 12.46 -18.90
C GLN A 220 -3.93 12.00 -20.03
N THR A 221 -2.63 12.07 -19.77
CA THR A 221 -1.60 11.44 -20.62
C THR A 221 -0.83 10.42 -19.78
N ASP A 222 -0.95 9.15 -20.16
CA ASP A 222 -0.30 8.02 -19.50
C ASP A 222 0.84 7.49 -20.38
N HIS A 223 2.06 7.50 -19.86
CA HIS A 223 3.22 6.84 -20.46
C HIS A 223 3.54 5.56 -19.70
N TYR A 224 3.53 4.43 -20.38
CA TYR A 224 3.81 3.11 -19.80
C TYR A 224 5.22 2.67 -20.16
N PHE A 225 5.95 2.22 -19.14
CA PHE A 225 7.27 1.62 -19.23
C PHE A 225 7.15 0.19 -18.71
N THR A 226 7.63 -0.77 -19.49
CA THR A 226 7.63 -2.19 -19.12
C THR A 226 9.06 -2.71 -19.14
N PRO A 227 9.52 -3.41 -18.09
CA PRO A 227 10.79 -4.12 -18.13
C PRO A 227 10.82 -5.09 -19.32
N ASN A 228 11.96 -5.23 -19.99
CA ASN A 228 12.09 -6.16 -21.13
C ASN A 228 11.81 -7.63 -20.76
N THR A 229 11.88 -7.96 -19.47
CA THR A 229 11.72 -9.31 -18.93
C THR A 229 10.35 -9.58 -18.30
N SER A 230 9.46 -8.59 -18.22
CA SER A 230 8.14 -8.80 -17.61
C SER A 230 7.19 -9.48 -18.61
N VAL A 231 6.36 -10.40 -18.11
CA VAL A 231 5.19 -10.87 -18.87
C VAL A 231 4.34 -9.64 -19.17
N LYS A 232 4.02 -9.42 -20.45
CA LYS A 232 3.25 -8.25 -20.91
C LYS A 232 2.00 -8.08 -20.04
N GLY A 233 1.81 -6.87 -19.51
CA GLY A 233 0.64 -6.50 -18.72
C GLY A 233 0.68 -6.91 -17.25
N LYS A 234 1.62 -7.78 -16.81
CA LYS A 234 1.71 -8.20 -15.40
C LYS A 234 2.32 -7.12 -14.51
N SER A 235 3.44 -6.52 -14.93
CA SER A 235 4.05 -5.40 -14.21
C SER A 235 4.46 -4.28 -15.16
N TYR A 236 4.18 -3.05 -14.76
CA TYR A 236 4.51 -1.83 -15.49
C TYR A 236 4.71 -0.65 -14.55
N LEU A 237 5.48 0.33 -15.02
CA LEU A 237 5.59 1.66 -14.46
C LEU A 237 4.79 2.62 -15.36
N ARG A 238 4.02 3.53 -14.76
CA ARG A 238 3.19 4.49 -15.47
C ARG A 238 3.46 5.90 -14.98
N LEU A 239 3.91 6.78 -15.87
CA LEU A 239 3.93 8.23 -15.64
C LEU A 239 2.64 8.85 -16.17
N ARG A 240 1.83 9.40 -15.29
CA ARG A 240 0.60 10.12 -15.61
C ARG A 240 0.81 11.62 -15.53
N SER A 241 0.24 12.36 -16.47
CA SER A 241 -0.01 13.79 -16.37
C SER A 241 -1.51 14.05 -16.46
N GLU A 242 -2.07 14.84 -15.54
CA GLU A 242 -3.45 15.28 -15.56
C GLU A 242 -3.52 16.80 -15.72
N VAL A 243 -4.20 17.25 -16.77
CA VAL A 243 -4.47 18.67 -17.03
C VAL A 243 -5.97 18.92 -16.87
N PRO A 244 -6.41 19.75 -15.92
CA PRO A 244 -7.83 20.11 -15.78
C PRO A 244 -8.39 20.74 -17.05
N LEU A 245 -9.56 20.28 -17.50
CA LEU A 245 -10.25 20.84 -18.68
C LEU A 245 -11.14 22.03 -18.33
N SER A 246 -11.61 22.08 -17.08
CA SER A 246 -12.38 23.19 -16.52
C SER A 246 -11.53 24.02 -15.56
N GLY A 247 -11.72 25.33 -15.51
CA GLY A 247 -11.03 26.20 -14.54
C GLY A 247 -9.56 26.46 -14.91
N PHE A 248 -9.25 26.58 -16.20
CA PHE A 248 -7.92 26.95 -16.69
C PHE A 248 -7.55 28.34 -16.16
N SER A 249 -6.54 28.39 -15.28
CA SER A 249 -5.93 29.63 -14.81
C SER A 249 -4.41 29.43 -14.82
N LEU A 250 -3.63 30.51 -14.84
CA LEU A 250 -2.17 30.44 -14.69
C LEU A 250 -1.71 29.75 -13.38
N ARG A 251 -2.63 29.53 -12.42
CA ARG A 251 -2.37 28.85 -11.15
C ARG A 251 -2.69 27.36 -11.18
N THR A 252 -3.35 26.88 -12.24
CA THR A 252 -3.76 25.47 -12.36
C THR A 252 -2.64 24.69 -13.06
N LEU A 253 -1.69 24.17 -12.29
CA LEU A 253 -0.59 23.37 -12.81
C LEU A 253 -1.06 21.93 -13.12
N PRO A 254 -0.47 21.27 -14.13
CA PRO A 254 -0.68 19.83 -14.32
C PRO A 254 -0.22 19.03 -13.10
N GLU A 255 -1.01 18.03 -12.73
CA GLU A 255 -0.61 17.04 -11.73
C GLU A 255 0.17 15.92 -12.43
N HIS A 256 1.24 15.44 -11.82
CA HIS A 256 1.98 14.30 -12.33
C HIS A 256 2.14 13.24 -11.24
N SER A 257 1.95 11.98 -11.61
CA SER A 257 2.18 10.85 -10.71
C SER A 257 2.92 9.73 -11.43
N LEU A 258 3.82 9.06 -10.69
CA LEU A 258 4.51 7.87 -11.15
C LEU A 258 3.99 6.69 -10.35
N THR A 259 3.32 5.76 -11.04
CA THR A 259 2.72 4.58 -10.45
C THR A 259 3.46 3.33 -10.91
N TRP A 260 4.06 2.57 -10.00
CA TRP A 260 4.41 1.17 -10.27
C TRP A 260 3.21 0.28 -9.95
N THR A 261 2.95 -0.71 -10.80
CA THR A 261 1.89 -1.70 -10.58
C THR A 261 2.39 -3.08 -10.97
N ASN A 262 2.09 -4.06 -10.13
CA ASN A 262 2.26 -5.48 -10.43
C ASN A 262 0.97 -6.22 -10.12
N ILE A 263 0.33 -6.77 -11.13
CA ILE A 263 -0.87 -7.59 -11.04
C ILE A 263 -0.44 -9.00 -10.60
N THR A 264 -0.84 -9.39 -9.41
CA THR A 264 -0.50 -10.71 -8.84
C THR A 264 -1.52 -11.75 -9.23
N ASP A 265 -2.81 -11.37 -9.29
CA ASP A 265 -3.90 -12.23 -9.73
C ASP A 265 -5.00 -11.39 -10.41
N ARG A 266 -5.73 -12.02 -11.33
CA ARG A 266 -6.86 -11.42 -12.00
C ARG A 266 -7.91 -12.49 -12.26
N ARG A 267 -9.07 -12.30 -11.65
CA ARG A 267 -10.20 -13.23 -11.78
C ARG A 267 -11.50 -12.50 -12.08
N LYS A 268 -12.33 -13.18 -12.86
CA LYS A 268 -13.64 -12.65 -13.25
C LYS A 268 -14.70 -13.20 -12.31
N HIS A 269 -15.58 -12.33 -11.86
CA HIS A 269 -16.78 -12.68 -11.12
C HIS A 269 -17.95 -11.99 -11.82
N ASP A 270 -18.82 -12.79 -12.44
CA ASP A 270 -19.83 -12.32 -13.40
C ASP A 270 -19.19 -11.51 -14.53
N ASN A 271 -19.53 -10.22 -14.66
CA ASN A 271 -18.96 -9.29 -15.64
C ASN A 271 -17.92 -8.35 -15.04
N LEU A 272 -17.53 -8.55 -13.78
CA LEU A 272 -16.57 -7.71 -13.07
C LEU A 272 -15.24 -8.42 -12.89
N TRP A 273 -14.17 -7.65 -12.84
CA TRP A 273 -12.83 -8.11 -12.53
C TRP A 273 -12.50 -7.78 -11.08
N ILE A 274 -12.05 -8.78 -10.34
CA ILE A 274 -11.26 -8.57 -9.12
C ILE A 274 -9.80 -8.69 -9.53
N ILE A 275 -9.03 -7.63 -9.28
CA ILE A 275 -7.60 -7.55 -9.59
C ILE A 275 -6.85 -7.44 -8.28
N SER A 276 -6.05 -8.45 -7.98
CA SER A 276 -5.07 -8.42 -6.91
C SER A 276 -3.80 -7.78 -7.45
N ARG A 277 -3.27 -6.78 -6.76
CA ARG A 277 -2.10 -6.03 -7.21
C ARG A 277 -1.24 -5.51 -6.07
N GLN A 278 0.03 -5.35 -6.38
CA GLN A 278 0.93 -4.46 -5.66
C GLN A 278 1.00 -3.13 -6.42
N LYS A 279 1.03 -2.02 -5.68
CA LYS A 279 1.05 -0.66 -6.21
C LYS A 279 1.95 0.21 -5.33
N GLU A 280 2.75 1.03 -5.99
CA GLU A 280 3.38 2.20 -5.41
C GLU A 280 3.09 3.41 -6.26
N GLU A 281 2.86 4.55 -5.61
CA GLU A 281 2.57 5.79 -6.29
C GLU A 281 3.30 6.93 -5.61
N ILE A 282 3.97 7.75 -6.42
CA ILE A 282 4.62 8.98 -5.94
C ILE A 282 4.12 10.16 -6.76
N ASP A 283 3.91 11.28 -6.09
CA ASP A 283 3.65 12.56 -6.74
C ASP A 283 4.93 13.14 -7.31
N VAL A 284 4.88 13.56 -8.56
CA VAL A 284 6.04 14.08 -9.30
C VAL A 284 5.87 15.58 -9.45
N ARG A 285 6.64 16.37 -8.71
CA ARG A 285 6.54 17.84 -8.77
C ARG A 285 7.00 18.41 -10.12
N TYR A 286 7.96 17.78 -10.78
CA TYR A 286 8.51 18.25 -12.05
C TYR A 286 8.53 17.11 -13.07
N PRO A 287 8.04 17.31 -14.31
CA PRO A 287 7.98 16.26 -15.33
C PRO A 287 9.37 15.81 -15.85
N ALA A 288 10.45 16.33 -15.27
CA ALA A 288 11.82 15.94 -15.58
C ALA A 288 12.12 14.45 -15.31
N ILE A 289 11.25 13.74 -14.58
CA ILE A 289 11.36 12.30 -14.36
C ILE A 289 11.45 11.51 -15.68
N ILE A 290 10.85 12.00 -16.75
CA ILE A 290 10.93 11.34 -18.06
C ILE A 290 12.35 11.30 -18.61
N PHE A 291 13.17 12.34 -18.36
CA PHE A 291 14.57 12.38 -18.76
C PHE A 291 15.42 11.41 -17.93
N TYR A 292 15.11 11.25 -16.65
CA TYR A 292 15.77 10.26 -15.80
C TYR A 292 15.45 8.84 -16.25
N LEU A 293 14.19 8.55 -16.57
CA LEU A 293 13.78 7.24 -17.07
C LEU A 293 14.46 6.92 -18.41
N ASP A 294 14.51 7.89 -19.32
CA ASP A 294 15.22 7.74 -20.59
C ASP A 294 16.73 7.53 -20.38
N PHE A 295 17.37 8.28 -19.48
CA PHE A 295 18.77 8.12 -19.11
C PHE A 295 19.07 6.72 -18.54
N LEU A 296 18.16 6.15 -17.74
CA LEU A 296 18.25 4.79 -17.22
C LEU A 296 17.92 3.72 -18.27
N GLY A 297 17.68 4.11 -19.52
CA GLY A 297 17.34 3.22 -20.62
C GLY A 297 15.92 2.67 -20.57
N ALA A 298 15.04 3.22 -19.72
CA ALA A 298 13.64 2.83 -19.66
C ALA A 298 12.91 3.39 -20.89
N ARG A 299 12.55 2.49 -21.81
CA ARG A 299 11.84 2.88 -23.03
C ARG A 299 10.34 3.01 -22.76
N ILE A 300 9.76 4.09 -23.26
CA ILE A 300 8.30 4.24 -23.33
C ILE A 300 7.78 3.16 -24.28
N HIS A 301 7.06 2.20 -23.73
CA HIS A 301 6.44 1.13 -24.52
C HIS A 301 5.13 1.60 -25.14
N LYS A 302 4.40 2.47 -24.41
CA LYS A 302 3.07 2.90 -24.82
C LYS A 302 2.73 4.28 -24.29
N LYS A 303 1.99 5.04 -25.09
CA LYS A 303 1.38 6.31 -24.69
C LYS A 303 -0.12 6.22 -24.91
N ILE A 304 -0.89 6.68 -23.92
CA ILE A 304 -2.34 6.77 -23.99
C ILE A 304 -2.75 8.18 -23.58
N VAL A 305 -3.51 8.86 -24.44
CA VAL A 305 -4.10 10.17 -24.14
C VAL A 305 -5.61 10.04 -24.13
N LYS A 306 -6.25 10.59 -23.10
CA LYS A 306 -7.71 10.55 -22.97
C LYS A 306 -8.28 11.78 -22.28
N LYS A 307 -9.53 12.13 -22.61
CA LYS A 307 -10.35 13.01 -21.79
C LYS A 307 -11.14 12.16 -20.80
N ARG A 308 -11.14 12.53 -19.52
CA ARG A 308 -11.84 11.82 -18.46
C ARG A 308 -12.78 12.76 -17.73
N VAL A 309 -14.04 12.34 -17.61
CA VAL A 309 -14.94 12.82 -16.56
C VAL A 309 -14.90 11.80 -15.43
N GLN A 310 -14.43 12.21 -14.26
CA GLN A 310 -14.37 11.39 -13.06
C GLN A 310 -15.42 11.86 -12.06
N MET A 311 -16.18 10.92 -11.51
CA MET A 311 -17.18 11.16 -10.47
C MET A 311 -16.93 10.23 -9.29
N GLU A 312 -16.85 10.80 -8.08
CA GLU A 312 -16.77 10.06 -6.81
C GLU A 312 -18.16 9.99 -6.19
N ILE A 313 -18.61 8.77 -5.86
CA ILE A 313 -19.95 8.46 -5.34
C ILE A 313 -19.79 8.04 -3.87
N SER A 314 -20.23 8.87 -2.92
CA SER A 314 -19.72 8.78 -1.53
C SER A 314 -20.32 7.66 -0.69
N ASP A 315 -21.63 7.44 -0.80
CA ASP A 315 -22.37 6.39 -0.10
C ASP A 315 -21.85 4.99 -0.49
N LYS A 316 -21.34 4.86 -1.71
CA LYS A 316 -20.89 3.59 -2.30
C LYS A 316 -19.36 3.41 -2.32
N GLN A 317 -18.56 4.44 -2.00
CA GLN A 317 -17.09 4.44 -2.11
C GLN A 317 -16.59 3.94 -3.48
N VAL A 318 -17.24 4.40 -4.54
CA VAL A 318 -16.99 4.00 -5.93
C VAL A 318 -16.58 5.21 -6.75
N THR A 319 -15.70 4.99 -7.72
CA THR A 319 -15.35 5.98 -8.74
C THR A 319 -15.88 5.54 -10.10
N LEU A 320 -16.67 6.41 -10.73
CA LEU A 320 -17.10 6.29 -12.12
C LEU A 320 -16.19 7.16 -13.00
N ASN A 321 -15.55 6.57 -14.00
CA ASN A 321 -14.78 7.28 -15.02
C ASN A 321 -15.45 7.11 -16.39
N ILE A 322 -15.62 8.22 -17.11
CA ILE A 322 -16.07 8.25 -18.49
C ILE A 322 -14.91 8.78 -19.33
N ASP A 323 -14.37 7.92 -20.21
CA ASP A 323 -13.12 8.12 -20.92
C ASP A 323 -13.33 8.16 -22.44
N GLU A 324 -12.85 9.25 -23.06
CA GLU A 324 -12.67 9.37 -24.50
C GLU A 324 -11.17 9.22 -24.83
N ILE A 325 -10.79 8.15 -25.54
CA ILE A 325 -9.39 7.91 -25.92
C ILE A 325 -9.04 8.72 -27.17
N GLU A 326 -8.16 9.71 -27.02
CA GLU A 326 -7.65 10.56 -28.10
C GLU A 326 -6.47 9.89 -28.84
N GLU A 327 -5.59 9.21 -28.11
CA GLU A 327 -4.35 8.63 -28.65
C GLU A 327 -4.07 7.25 -28.01
N PRO A 328 -3.89 6.19 -28.81
CA PRO A 328 -4.28 6.12 -30.22
C PRO A 328 -5.80 6.25 -30.34
N LYS A 329 -6.27 6.93 -31.39
CA LYS A 329 -7.69 7.21 -31.59
C LYS A 329 -8.50 5.92 -31.62
N LYS A 330 -9.50 5.80 -30.73
CA LYS A 330 -10.46 4.69 -30.69
C LYS A 330 -11.87 5.23 -30.88
N ALA A 331 -12.77 4.40 -31.40
CA ALA A 331 -14.18 4.72 -31.50
C ALA A 331 -14.90 4.38 -30.20
N GLY A 332 -15.90 5.18 -29.84
CA GLY A 332 -16.75 4.99 -28.66
C GLY A 332 -16.15 5.56 -27.38
N ILE A 333 -16.94 5.46 -26.31
CA ILE A 333 -16.61 5.99 -24.99
C ILE A 333 -16.56 4.85 -24.00
N PHE A 334 -15.54 4.88 -23.14
CA PHE A 334 -15.32 3.84 -22.15
C PHE A 334 -15.84 4.31 -20.80
N ILE A 335 -16.65 3.46 -20.18
CA ILE A 335 -17.14 3.67 -18.83
C ILE A 335 -16.43 2.67 -17.92
N GLU A 336 -15.75 3.16 -16.90
CA GLU A 336 -15.03 2.36 -15.91
C GLU A 336 -15.58 2.66 -14.52
N ILE A 337 -16.20 1.67 -13.90
CA ILE A 337 -16.63 1.73 -12.49
C ILE A 337 -15.61 0.95 -11.70
N LYS A 338 -14.99 1.59 -10.70
CA LYS A 338 -13.93 0.98 -9.91
C LYS A 338 -14.01 1.34 -8.43
N THR A 339 -13.50 0.44 -7.62
CA THR A 339 -13.32 0.64 -6.19
C THR A 339 -12.17 -0.23 -5.69
N SER A 340 -11.55 0.19 -4.60
CA SER A 340 -10.43 -0.52 -3.98
C SER A 340 -10.92 -1.39 -2.83
N ALA A 341 -10.29 -2.52 -2.55
CA ALA A 341 -10.58 -3.37 -1.40
C ALA A 341 -9.28 -3.87 -0.74
N TRP A 342 -9.33 -4.17 0.55
CA TRP A 342 -8.18 -4.63 1.34
C TRP A 342 -8.02 -6.16 1.30
N ASN A 343 -9.11 -6.91 1.16
CA ASN A 343 -9.09 -8.37 1.09
C ASN A 343 -10.13 -8.95 0.10
N ASP A 344 -10.09 -10.27 -0.05
CA ASP A 344 -10.96 -11.06 -0.94
C ASP A 344 -12.46 -10.85 -0.65
N ASP A 345 -12.84 -10.95 0.63
CA ASP A 345 -14.22 -10.89 1.08
C ASP A 345 -14.82 -9.50 0.84
N GLU A 346 -14.05 -8.46 1.13
CA GLU A 346 -14.46 -7.09 0.83
C GLU A 346 -14.55 -6.86 -0.68
N ALA A 347 -13.60 -7.38 -1.47
CA ALA A 347 -13.68 -7.29 -2.93
C ALA A 347 -14.98 -7.93 -3.45
N ARG A 348 -15.40 -9.06 -2.88
CA ARG A 348 -16.69 -9.71 -3.21
C ARG A 348 -17.89 -8.86 -2.80
N ASN A 349 -17.88 -8.27 -1.61
CA ASN A 349 -18.95 -7.38 -1.17
C ASN A 349 -19.08 -6.14 -2.08
N LYS A 350 -17.95 -5.60 -2.55
CA LYS A 350 -17.92 -4.45 -3.46
C LYS A 350 -18.41 -4.76 -4.87
N ILE A 351 -18.44 -6.03 -5.29
CA ILE A 351 -19.08 -6.43 -6.55
C ILE A 351 -20.57 -6.09 -6.50
N ALA A 352 -21.27 -6.44 -5.41
CA ALA A 352 -22.70 -6.20 -5.29
C ALA A 352 -23.03 -4.70 -5.40
N VAL A 353 -22.19 -3.84 -4.82
CA VAL A 353 -22.32 -2.37 -4.89
C VAL A 353 -22.18 -1.88 -6.33
N ILE A 354 -21.17 -2.35 -7.08
CA ILE A 354 -21.01 -1.96 -8.48
C ILE A 354 -22.18 -2.47 -9.33
N GLN A 355 -22.67 -3.69 -9.07
CA GLN A 355 -23.82 -4.25 -9.80
C GLN A 355 -25.09 -3.43 -9.59
N GLU A 356 -25.30 -2.86 -8.40
CA GLU A 356 -26.39 -1.92 -8.13
C GLU A 356 -26.26 -0.64 -8.97
N ILE A 357 -25.07 -0.03 -8.98
CA ILE A 357 -24.80 1.17 -9.80
C ILE A 357 -25.05 0.89 -11.29
N ILE A 358 -24.64 -0.28 -11.79
CA ILE A 358 -24.89 -0.65 -13.19
C ILE A 358 -26.40 -0.74 -13.48
N LYS A 359 -27.21 -1.23 -12.54
CA LYS A 359 -28.68 -1.30 -12.72
C LYS A 359 -29.31 0.09 -12.77
N ASP A 360 -28.79 1.02 -11.97
CA ASP A 360 -29.24 2.42 -11.96
C ASP A 360 -28.87 3.12 -13.28
N ILE A 361 -27.72 2.76 -13.87
CA ILE A 361 -27.28 3.21 -15.18
C ILE A 361 -28.03 2.40 -16.27
N VAL A 362 -29.32 2.69 -16.47
CA VAL A 362 -30.14 2.06 -17.51
C VAL A 362 -29.69 2.54 -18.90
N MET A 363 -28.91 1.71 -19.59
CA MET A 363 -28.50 1.96 -20.96
C MET A 363 -28.62 0.73 -21.83
N ASP A 364 -29.29 0.90 -22.97
CA ASP A 364 -29.28 -0.07 -24.05
C ASP A 364 -27.85 -0.20 -24.61
N ASN A 365 -27.42 -1.39 -25.03
CA ASN A 365 -26.14 -1.61 -25.76
C ASN A 365 -24.82 -1.37 -25.01
N LEU A 366 -24.78 -1.51 -23.67
CA LEU A 366 -23.50 -1.60 -22.94
C LEU A 366 -22.78 -2.93 -23.25
N THR A 367 -21.55 -2.83 -23.76
CA THR A 367 -20.70 -4.01 -23.99
C THR A 367 -19.57 -4.05 -22.98
N SER A 368 -19.51 -5.10 -22.15
CA SER A 368 -18.39 -5.30 -21.22
C SER A 368 -17.09 -5.60 -21.97
N ILE A 369 -16.00 -4.99 -21.53
CA ILE A 369 -14.67 -5.14 -22.12
C ILE A 369 -13.71 -5.70 -21.07
N ASP A 370 -13.07 -6.81 -21.40
CA ASP A 370 -12.13 -7.49 -20.52
C ASP A 370 -10.68 -6.97 -20.63
N GLN A 371 -10.38 -6.09 -21.58
CA GLN A 371 -9.02 -5.58 -21.80
C GLN A 371 -8.75 -4.27 -21.02
N THR A 372 -7.55 -4.16 -20.43
CA THR A 372 -7.03 -2.91 -19.86
C THR A 372 -6.80 -1.88 -20.99
N TYR A 373 -6.67 -0.59 -20.65
CA TYR A 373 -6.29 0.40 -21.67
C TYR A 373 -4.91 0.07 -22.28
N TYR A 374 -4.00 -0.46 -21.47
CA TYR A 374 -2.70 -0.94 -21.94
C TYR A 374 -2.80 -2.15 -22.89
N GLU A 375 -3.89 -2.92 -22.88
CA GLU A 375 -4.09 -4.05 -23.81
C GLU A 375 -4.93 -3.66 -25.05
N LEU A 376 -5.82 -2.66 -24.90
CA LEU A 376 -6.74 -2.22 -25.97
C LEU A 376 -6.08 -1.42 -27.10
N THR A 377 -5.04 -0.66 -26.76
CA THR A 377 -4.38 0.29 -27.66
C THR A 377 -3.09 -0.26 -28.28
#